data_AF-A0AA44S5A6-F1
#
_entry.id   AF-A0AA44S5A6-F1
#
_cell.length_a   1.000
_cell.length_b   1.000
_cell.length_c   1.000
_cell.angle_alpha   90.00
_cell.angle_beta   90.00
_cell.angle_gamma   90.00
#
_symmetry.space_group_name_H-M   'P 1'
#
loop_
_entity.id
_entity.type
_entity.pdbx_description
1 polymer ?
#
loop_
_entity_poly.entity_id
_entity_poly.type
_entity_poly.pdbx_seq_one_letter_code
_entity_poly.pdbx_strand_id
1 'polypeptide(L)' 'EAEGLFERAVQHGKYLRARLDELAADFPAVVLDPRGRGLMCAFSLPTTADRDELIRQLWQRAVIVLPAGADT' A
#
# COMPACT_ATOMS: atom_id res chain seq x y z
N GLU A 1 -12.86 23.94 12.51
CA GLU A 1 -13.35 22.74 11.80
C GLU A 1 -13.58 23.13 10.33
N ALA A 2 -12.55 23.08 9.46
CA ALA A 2 -12.56 23.93 8.25
C ALA A 2 -11.97 23.36 6.95
N GLU A 3 -11.43 22.13 6.92
CA GLU A 3 -10.74 21.63 5.72
C GLU A 3 -11.40 20.43 5.03
N GLY A 4 -12.52 19.92 5.53
CA GLY A 4 -13.20 18.77 4.92
C GLY A 4 -12.31 17.54 4.78
N LEU A 5 -11.44 17.28 5.77
CA LEU A 5 -10.40 16.24 5.69
C LEU A 5 -10.95 14.83 5.49
N PHE A 6 -12.17 14.55 5.96
CA PHE A 6 -12.83 13.27 5.70
C PHE A 6 -13.15 13.07 4.21
N GLU A 7 -13.67 14.09 3.54
CA GLU A 7 -13.93 14.04 2.10
C GLU A 7 -12.61 13.93 1.32
N ARG A 8 -11.58 14.67 1.74
CA ARG A 8 -10.23 14.51 1.16
C ARG A 8 -9.71 13.08 1.32
N ALA A 9 -9.89 12.45 2.48
CA ALA A 9 -9.46 11.07 2.69
C ALA A 9 -10.18 10.09 1.74
N VAL A 10 -11.44 10.36 1.38
CA VAL A 10 -12.17 9.58 0.35
C VAL A 10 -11.54 9.79 -1.03
N GLN A 11 -11.34 11.04 -1.45
CA GLN A 11 -10.82 11.34 -2.80
C GLN A 11 -9.37 10.86 -2.99
N HIS A 12 -8.50 11.13 -2.02
CA HIS A 12 -7.11 10.68 -2.05
C HIS A 12 -6.99 9.17 -1.83
N GLY A 13 -7.91 8.57 -1.06
CA GLY A 13 -7.99 7.12 -0.92
C GLY A 13 -8.30 6.42 -2.24
N LYS A 14 -9.24 6.94 -3.03
CA LYS A 14 -9.53 6.42 -4.38
C LYS A 14 -8.30 6.53 -5.29
N TYR A 15 -7.58 7.66 -5.24
CA TYR A 15 -6.36 7.83 -6.01
C TYR A 15 -5.29 6.79 -5.62
N LEU A 16 -5.00 6.66 -4.32
CA LEU A 16 -4.02 5.68 -3.83
C LEU A 16 -4.42 4.26 -4.24
N ARG A 17 -5.70 3.89 -4.07
CA ARG A 17 -6.20 2.57 -4.45
C ARG A 17 -6.03 2.30 -5.94
N ALA A 18 -6.37 3.26 -6.80
CA ALA A 18 -6.20 3.10 -8.25
C ALA A 18 -4.72 2.83 -8.63
N ARG A 19 -3.77 3.51 -7.97
CA ARG A 19 -2.33 3.26 -8.19
C ARG A 19 -1.89 1.89 -7.72
N LEU A 20 -2.48 1.35 -6.65
CA LEU A 20 -2.21 -0.02 -6.21
C LEU A 20 -2.78 -1.05 -7.19
N ASP A 21 -3.98 -0.80 -7.74
CA ASP A 21 -4.59 -1.67 -8.75
C ASP A 21 -3.77 -1.66 -10.06
N GLU A 22 -3.28 -0.49 -10.50
CA GLU A 22 -2.35 -0.39 -11.64
C GLU A 22 -1.03 -1.16 -11.37
N LEU A 23 -0.46 -1.02 -10.17
CA LEU A 23 0.76 -1.73 -9.80
C LEU A 23 0.54 -3.25 -9.79
N ALA A 24 -0.63 -3.72 -9.33
CA ALA A 24 -1.00 -5.13 -9.42
C ALA A 24 -1.18 -5.60 -10.87
N ALA A 25 -1.66 -4.76 -11.77
CA ALA A 25 -1.77 -5.08 -13.19
C ALA A 25 -0.39 -5.23 -13.87
N ASP A 26 0.57 -4.38 -13.51
CA ASP A 26 1.94 -4.43 -14.02
C ASP A 26 2.75 -5.61 -13.43
N PHE A 27 2.46 -5.98 -12.18
CA PHE A 27 3.19 -7.02 -11.43
C PHE A 27 2.25 -8.10 -10.84
N PRO A 28 1.48 -8.83 -11.66
CA PRO A 28 0.37 -9.68 -11.18
C PRO A 28 0.78 -10.86 -10.30
N ALA A 29 2.03 -11.32 -10.42
CA ALA A 29 2.55 -12.42 -9.61
C ALA A 29 3.26 -11.96 -8.32
N VAL A 30 3.50 -10.65 -8.16
CA VAL A 30 4.28 -10.09 -7.04
C VAL A 30 3.42 -9.18 -6.18
N VAL A 31 2.54 -8.39 -6.78
CA VAL A 31 1.66 -7.47 -6.04
C VAL A 31 0.28 -8.07 -6.00
N LEU A 32 -0.03 -8.62 -4.82
CA LEU A 32 -1.21 -9.43 -4.57
C LEU A 32 -2.21 -8.66 -3.72
N ASP A 33 -3.50 -8.89 -3.93
CA ASP A 33 -4.58 -8.38 -3.08
C ASP A 33 -4.49 -6.87 -2.75
N PRO A 34 -4.45 -5.97 -3.75
CA PRO A 34 -4.56 -4.53 -3.50
C PRO A 34 -5.92 -4.23 -2.85
N ARG A 35 -5.89 -3.64 -1.66
CA ARG A 35 -7.09 -3.39 -0.85
C ARG A 35 -7.01 -2.07 -0.11
N GLY A 36 -8.17 -1.48 0.18
CA GLY A 36 -8.22 -0.28 1.03
C GLY A 36 -9.60 0.37 1.11
N ARG A 37 -9.78 1.20 2.15
CA ARG A 37 -10.95 2.04 2.38
C ARG A 37 -10.50 3.42 2.86
N GLY A 38 -10.82 4.46 2.08
CA GLY A 38 -10.22 5.78 2.31
C GLY A 38 -8.70 5.69 2.17
N LEU A 39 -7.95 6.36 3.05
CA LEU A 39 -6.48 6.32 3.05
C LEU A 39 -5.88 5.05 3.70
N MET A 40 -6.69 4.20 4.32
CA MET A 40 -6.22 2.93 4.87
C MET A 40 -6.14 1.91 3.74
N CYS A 41 -4.97 1.82 3.09
CA CYS A 41 -4.69 0.92 1.96
C CYS A 41 -3.50 -0.02 2.26
N ALA A 42 -3.51 -1.19 1.63
CA ALA A 42 -2.46 -2.20 1.74
C ALA A 42 -2.43 -3.08 0.47
N PHE A 43 -1.35 -3.81 0.30
CA PHE A 43 -1.23 -4.93 -0.65
C PHE A 43 -0.33 -5.99 -0.02
N SER A 44 -0.30 -7.17 -0.62
CA SER A 44 0.44 -8.34 -0.16
C SER A 44 1.52 -8.72 -1.18
N LEU A 45 2.56 -9.40 -0.70
CA LEU A 45 3.61 -10.01 -1.52
C LEU A 45 3.56 -11.55 -1.38
N PRO A 46 4.19 -12.32 -2.27
CA PRO A 46 4.11 -13.77 -2.27
C PRO A 46 4.69 -14.40 -1.00
N THR A 47 5.78 -13.82 -0.46
CA THR A 47 6.44 -14.31 0.75
C THR A 47 6.75 -13.18 1.74
N THR A 48 6.96 -13.54 3.01
CA THR A 48 7.41 -12.60 4.04
C THR A 48 8.82 -12.06 3.76
N ALA A 49 9.70 -12.87 3.17
CA ALA A 49 11.03 -12.45 2.77
C ALA A 49 10.99 -11.35 1.69
N ASP A 50 10.12 -11.49 0.69
CA ASP A 50 9.93 -10.46 -0.34
C ASP A 50 9.36 -9.17 0.27
N ARG A 51 8.41 -9.31 1.20
CA ARG A 51 7.80 -8.18 1.93
C ARG A 51 8.86 -7.42 2.73
N ASP A 52 9.72 -8.11 3.47
CA ASP A 52 10.77 -7.49 4.28
C ASP A 52 11.86 -6.84 3.42
N GLU A 53 12.24 -7.46 2.30
CA GLU A 53 13.13 -6.85 1.32
C GLU A 53 12.54 -5.57 0.74
N LEU A 54 11.27 -5.59 0.33
CA LEU A 54 10.60 -4.40 -0.19
C LEU A 54 10.63 -3.25 0.82
N ILE A 55 10.33 -3.52 2.10
CA ILE A 55 10.39 -2.50 3.15
C ILE A 55 11.80 -1.95 3.30
N ARG A 56 12.84 -2.80 3.30
CA ARG A 56 14.24 -2.36 3.35
C ARG A 56 14.61 -1.49 2.15
N GLN A 57 14.16 -1.85 0.96
CA GLN A 57 14.39 -1.07 -0.27
C GLN A 57 13.66 0.27 -0.25
N LEU A 58 12.44 0.33 0.29
CA LEU A 58 11.70 1.58 0.48
C LEU A 58 12.38 2.49 1.50
N TRP A 59 12.89 1.93 2.60
CA TRP A 59 13.66 2.67 3.60
C TRP A 59 14.92 3.31 3.00
N GLN A 60 15.68 2.56 2.19
CA GLN A 60 16.84 3.08 1.47
C GLN A 60 16.49 4.23 0.51
N ARG A 61 15.25 4.28 0.03
CA ARG A 61 14.70 5.35 -0.82
C ARG A 61 13.97 6.44 -0.02
N ALA A 62 14.14 6.46 1.31
CA ALA A 62 13.50 7.40 2.23
C ALA A 62 11.95 7.37 2.20
N VAL A 63 11.35 6.23 1.84
CA VAL A 63 9.91 6.00 1.93
C VAL A 63 9.63 5.10 3.13
N ILE A 64 8.90 5.63 4.11
CA ILE A 64 8.58 4.90 5.34
C ILE A 64 7.19 4.27 5.20
N VAL A 65 7.14 2.95 5.32
CA VAL A 65 5.89 2.16 5.36
C VAL A 65 5.97 1.16 6.52
N LEU A 66 4.81 0.66 6.96
CA LEU A 66 4.73 -0.29 8.06
C LEU A 66 4.50 -1.71 7.53
N PRO A 67 5.17 -2.74 8.09
CA PRO A 67 4.76 -4.12 7.91
C PRO A 67 3.43 -4.37 8.62
N ALA A 68 2.65 -5.33 8.10
CA ALA A 68 1.47 -5.88 8.76
C ALA A 68 1.32 -7.35 8.36
N GLY A 69 0.76 -8.18 9.24
CA GLY A 69 0.75 -9.63 9.08
C GLY A 69 1.98 -10.30 9.69
N ALA A 70 2.15 -11.59 9.44
CA ALA A 70 2.81 -12.50 10.37
C ALA A 70 4.30 -12.26 10.67
N ASP A 71 4.63 -12.38 11.97
CA ASP A 71 5.89 -12.81 12.59
C ASP A 71 5.66 -14.20 13.24
N THR A 72 5.23 -15.21 12.47
CA THR A 72 5.00 -16.60 12.95
C THR A 72 5.66 -17.60 12.03
#